data_AF-E9RT85-F1
#
_entry.id   AF-E9RT85-F1
#
_cell.length_a   1.000
_cell.length_b   1.000
_cell.length_c   1.000
_cell.angle_alpha   90.00
_cell.angle_beta   90.00
_cell.angle_gamma   90.00
#
_symmetry.space_group_name_H-M   'P 1'
#
loop_
_entity.id
_entity.type
_entity.pdbx_description
1 polymer ?
#
loop_
_entity_poly.entity_id
_entity_poly.type
_entity_poly.pdbx_seq_one_letter_code
_entity_poly.pdbx_strand_id
1 'polypeptide(L)'
;MLLPISVHAHPGRTDSSGGHHDYKNQSGLGSYHYHHGMGAHLHPGGVCPYGGGAVPSYTPPVRPKPTITVNNPPTQLYVGESSGLNITLSNVSQNTLSVTSSNPHVVRVNPDNTLTAVGSGDTTVTVSASGADNQAFVVTVNTIPVESIVIKNSTNRLQLNSTIVFETEILPSNATDKTVTWKSENEEIAVITDKGSVVGKNPGKTKITCEAVSGVKTEIELEIYEIFPESIELEANKIELECLDTYDLDVKIMPETANNKNYSIESENNDVAKIEDKKIKAVSDGITNIIVKTDNGIERKVPIKVYHVPTDNIHIDDSKTNYFMDLFSIKLLDKRESISLESVVYPSYATFKNPEWKSSDENIIDIRNNKPYIESTGCVTLTSTTIDKVSDSITIFIIDRDIALLIIFGVTLILLFVNGWIIYKYKNNIIAIKNKLMSKIKHTDV
;
A
#
# COMPACT_ATOMS: atom_id res chain seq x y z
N MET A 1 41.37 69.74 -31.46
CA MET A 1 42.68 69.77 -30.80
C MET A 1 43.73 69.41 -31.85
N LEU A 2 44.62 70.35 -32.18
CA LEU A 2 45.75 70.11 -33.09
C LEU A 2 46.64 69.01 -32.47
N LEU A 3 46.74 67.86 -33.12
CA LEU A 3 47.73 66.85 -32.76
C LEU A 3 49.09 67.24 -33.37
N PRO A 4 50.19 67.10 -32.62
CA PRO A 4 51.53 67.40 -33.12
C PRO A 4 51.88 66.44 -34.26
N ILE A 5 52.36 66.97 -35.38
CA ILE A 5 52.89 66.15 -36.47
C ILE A 5 54.30 65.73 -36.06
N SER A 6 54.46 64.47 -35.66
CA SER A 6 55.77 63.86 -35.42
C SER A 6 56.51 63.70 -36.75
N VAL A 7 57.52 64.54 -37.00
CA VAL A 7 58.40 64.38 -38.14
C VAL A 7 59.44 63.30 -37.80
N HIS A 8 59.29 62.12 -38.39
CA HIS A 8 60.25 61.03 -38.24
C HIS A 8 61.44 61.27 -39.18
N ALA A 9 62.56 61.75 -38.66
CA ALA A 9 63.82 61.72 -39.37
C ALA A 9 64.36 60.28 -39.36
N HIS A 10 64.43 59.64 -40.53
CA HIS A 10 65.02 58.31 -40.66
C HIS A 10 66.45 58.42 -41.23
N PRO A 11 67.47 57.81 -40.60
CA PRO A 11 68.84 57.90 -41.08
C PRO A 11 69.00 57.13 -42.39
N GLY A 12 69.71 57.70 -43.35
CA GLY A 12 70.10 57.01 -44.58
C GLY A 12 71.18 57.77 -45.33
N ARG A 13 72.04 57.03 -46.03
CA ARG A 13 73.11 57.61 -46.85
C ARG A 13 72.50 58.30 -48.07
N THR A 14 72.89 59.54 -48.29
CA THR A 14 72.66 60.23 -49.56
C THR A 14 73.68 59.75 -50.58
N ASP A 15 73.22 59.40 -51.79
CA ASP A 15 74.13 59.17 -52.91
C ASP A 15 74.71 60.51 -53.43
N SER A 16 75.64 60.43 -54.38
CA SER A 16 76.29 61.60 -54.98
C SER A 16 75.34 62.51 -55.78
N SER A 17 74.08 62.12 -55.97
CA SER A 17 73.04 62.87 -56.67
C SER A 17 71.94 63.40 -55.74
N GLY A 18 72.10 63.26 -54.41
CA GLY A 18 71.14 63.74 -53.41
C GLY A 18 69.92 62.84 -53.21
N GLY A 19 69.96 61.59 -53.69
CA GLY A 19 68.91 60.59 -53.46
C GLY A 19 69.03 59.94 -52.09
N HIS A 20 67.91 59.64 -51.44
CA HIS A 20 67.84 58.98 -50.14
C HIS A 20 67.06 57.64 -50.23
N HIS A 21 67.69 56.55 -49.77
CA HIS A 21 67.08 55.22 -49.71
C HIS A 21 66.37 55.02 -48.35
N ASP A 22 65.04 54.96 -48.38
CA ASP A 22 64.19 54.62 -47.24
C ASP A 22 63.99 53.09 -47.20
N TYR A 23 64.94 52.40 -46.55
CA TYR A 23 64.84 50.96 -46.36
C TYR A 23 63.68 50.66 -45.39
N LYS A 24 62.61 50.09 -45.96
CA LYS A 24 61.30 49.73 -45.35
C LYS A 24 60.17 50.77 -45.50
N ASN A 25 60.37 51.84 -46.28
CA ASN A 25 59.33 52.84 -46.59
C ASN A 25 58.66 53.43 -45.33
N GLN A 26 59.46 53.81 -44.33
CA GLN A 26 58.91 54.38 -43.08
C GLN A 26 58.28 55.76 -43.29
N SER A 27 58.70 56.50 -44.31
CA SER A 27 58.10 57.78 -44.71
C SER A 27 56.71 57.65 -45.36
N GLY A 28 56.33 56.43 -45.78
CA GLY A 28 55.08 56.16 -46.50
C GLY A 28 55.07 56.66 -47.95
N LEU A 29 56.13 57.34 -48.40
CA LEU A 29 56.23 57.86 -49.76
C LEU A 29 56.78 56.80 -50.71
N GLY A 30 57.81 56.05 -50.36
CA GLY A 30 58.35 54.96 -51.19
C GLY A 30 59.75 54.57 -50.77
N SER A 31 60.32 53.54 -51.41
CA SER A 31 61.65 53.01 -51.05
C SER A 31 62.83 53.92 -51.44
N TYR A 32 62.62 54.91 -52.32
CA TYR A 32 63.64 55.84 -52.79
C TYR A 32 63.02 57.20 -53.16
N HIS A 33 63.58 58.31 -52.68
CA HIS A 33 63.14 59.66 -53.08
C HIS A 33 64.32 60.62 -53.25
N TYR A 34 64.15 61.67 -54.08
CA TYR A 34 65.17 62.69 -54.35
C TYR A 34 64.74 64.07 -53.86
N HIS A 35 65.70 64.89 -53.45
CA HIS A 35 65.51 66.30 -53.12
C HIS A 35 66.32 67.17 -54.08
N HIS A 36 65.77 67.46 -55.26
CA HIS A 36 66.39 68.40 -56.22
C HIS A 36 66.00 69.86 -55.92
N GLY A 37 66.22 70.32 -54.68
CA GLY A 37 65.86 71.69 -54.26
C GLY A 37 64.35 71.98 -54.14
N MET A 38 63.50 70.96 -54.28
CA MET A 38 62.04 70.98 -54.10
C MET A 38 61.66 69.93 -53.04
N GLY A 39 60.45 70.02 -52.48
CA GLY A 39 59.98 69.08 -51.43
C GLY A 39 60.05 67.60 -51.86
N ALA A 40 60.20 66.70 -50.88
CA ALA A 40 60.30 65.25 -51.11
C ALA A 40 59.14 64.75 -51.98
N HIS A 41 59.47 64.12 -53.11
CA HIS A 41 58.48 63.51 -53.98
C HIS A 41 59.06 62.25 -54.63
N LEU A 42 58.16 61.43 -55.17
CA LEU A 42 58.51 60.14 -55.73
C LEU A 42 58.92 60.24 -57.18
N HIS A 43 59.77 59.32 -57.61
CA HIS A 43 60.12 59.10 -59.02
C HIS A 43 59.53 57.77 -59.50
N PRO A 44 58.22 57.70 -59.81
CA PRO A 44 57.63 56.50 -60.40
C PRO A 44 58.39 56.11 -61.68
N GLY A 45 58.95 54.90 -61.73
CA GLY A 45 59.74 54.43 -62.88
C GLY A 45 61.15 55.04 -63.00
N GLY A 46 61.66 55.72 -61.97
CA GLY A 46 63.01 56.28 -61.94
C GLY A 46 63.17 57.62 -62.66
N VAL A 47 62.09 58.23 -63.15
CA VAL A 47 62.12 59.51 -63.89
C VAL A 47 61.57 60.64 -63.02
N CYS A 48 62.28 61.77 -62.99
CA CYS A 48 61.86 62.97 -62.26
C CYS A 48 60.67 63.63 -62.97
N PRO A 49 59.51 63.84 -62.31
CA PRO A 49 58.32 64.42 -62.94
C PRO A 49 58.50 65.88 -63.40
N TYR A 50 59.58 66.55 -62.99
CA TYR A 50 59.90 67.93 -63.38
C TYR A 50 60.92 68.03 -64.55
N GLY A 51 61.51 66.91 -64.97
CA GLY A 51 62.35 66.85 -66.18
C GLY A 51 61.51 66.39 -67.36
N GLY A 52 61.24 67.27 -68.33
CA GLY A 52 60.29 67.08 -69.43
C GLY A 52 60.59 65.97 -70.45
N GLY A 53 60.76 64.72 -70.00
CA GLY A 53 60.80 63.52 -70.82
C GLY A 53 59.47 62.77 -70.79
N ALA A 54 59.06 62.20 -71.93
CA ALA A 54 57.82 61.45 -72.05
C ALA A 54 57.75 60.27 -71.06
N VAL A 55 56.68 60.21 -70.28
CA VAL A 55 56.38 59.13 -69.34
C VAL A 55 56.05 57.84 -70.09
N PRO A 56 56.79 56.73 -69.90
CA PRO A 56 56.31 55.43 -70.35
C PRO A 56 55.04 55.05 -69.57
N SER A 57 54.03 54.56 -70.29
CA SER A 57 52.78 54.08 -69.69
C SER A 57 53.05 52.90 -68.77
N TYR A 58 53.09 53.17 -67.46
CA TYR A 58 53.10 52.13 -66.44
C TYR A 58 51.66 51.67 -66.20
N THR A 59 51.28 50.53 -66.77
CA THR A 59 50.12 49.78 -66.28
C THR A 59 50.55 49.00 -65.04
N PRO A 60 50.01 49.31 -63.85
CA PRO A 60 50.31 48.55 -62.65
C PRO A 60 49.96 47.08 -62.88
N PRO A 61 50.76 46.11 -62.38
CA PRO A 61 50.40 44.71 -62.46
C PRO A 61 49.05 44.50 -61.75
N VAL A 62 48.08 43.93 -62.47
CA VAL A 62 46.78 43.56 -61.90
C VAL A 62 47.03 42.49 -60.85
N ARG A 63 46.78 42.80 -59.58
CA ARG A 63 46.86 41.79 -58.52
C ARG A 63 45.76 40.77 -58.73
N PRO A 64 46.06 39.46 -58.68
CA PRO A 64 45.04 38.44 -58.81
C PRO A 64 44.02 38.60 -57.66
N LYS A 65 42.73 38.56 -58.00
CA LYS A 65 41.64 38.71 -57.03
C LYS A 65 41.68 37.53 -56.03
N PRO A 66 41.48 37.77 -54.72
CA PRO A 66 41.29 36.70 -53.76
C PRO A 66 40.09 35.82 -54.14
N THR A 67 40.22 34.50 -53.98
CA THR A 67 39.14 33.55 -54.29
C THR A 67 38.95 32.53 -53.16
N ILE A 68 37.71 32.10 -52.97
CA ILE A 68 37.29 30.99 -52.10
C ILE A 68 36.79 29.87 -53.00
N THR A 69 37.24 28.65 -52.75
CA THR A 69 36.68 27.43 -53.34
C THR A 69 36.27 26.49 -52.23
N VAL A 70 34.98 26.12 -52.19
CA VAL A 70 34.50 25.04 -51.32
C VAL A 70 34.46 23.75 -52.16
N ASN A 71 35.36 22.82 -51.86
CA ASN A 71 35.48 21.58 -52.60
C ASN A 71 34.47 20.56 -52.07
N ASN A 72 33.53 20.13 -52.92
CA ASN A 72 32.50 19.13 -52.62
C ASN A 72 31.74 19.41 -51.30
N PRO A 73 31.04 20.56 -51.19
CA PRO A 73 30.27 20.88 -49.99
C PRO A 73 29.19 19.82 -49.74
N PRO A 74 28.91 19.46 -48.46
CA PRO A 74 27.80 18.56 -48.15
C PRO A 74 26.49 19.23 -48.54
N THR A 75 25.66 18.54 -49.32
CA THR A 75 24.33 19.02 -49.72
C THR A 75 23.21 18.37 -48.89
N GLN A 76 23.49 17.21 -48.28
CA GLN A 76 22.56 16.48 -47.43
C GLN A 76 23.26 15.93 -46.19
N LEU A 77 22.57 15.96 -45.05
CA LEU A 77 22.98 15.35 -43.79
C LEU A 77 21.76 14.76 -43.08
N TYR A 78 21.98 13.81 -42.18
CA TYR A 78 20.97 13.39 -41.21
C TYR A 78 21.17 14.09 -39.86
N VAL A 79 20.09 14.31 -39.11
CA VAL A 79 20.17 14.91 -37.77
C VAL A 79 21.18 14.15 -36.90
N GLY A 80 22.12 14.88 -36.30
CA GLY A 80 23.21 14.35 -35.47
C GLY A 80 24.51 14.06 -36.24
N GLU A 81 24.48 13.99 -37.58
CA GLU A 81 25.69 13.83 -38.38
C GLU A 81 26.58 15.07 -38.34
N SER A 82 27.88 14.86 -38.54
CA SER A 82 28.84 15.95 -38.72
C SER A 82 29.65 15.74 -39.98
N SER A 83 29.97 16.85 -40.66
CA SER A 83 30.73 16.85 -41.90
C SER A 83 31.79 17.95 -41.88
N GLY A 84 32.99 17.65 -42.38
CA GLY A 84 34.05 18.63 -42.55
C GLY A 84 33.82 19.52 -43.77
N LEU A 85 34.53 20.65 -43.82
CA LEU A 85 34.55 21.52 -45.01
C LEU A 85 35.97 21.59 -45.59
N ASN A 86 36.10 21.24 -46.87
CA ASN A 86 37.34 21.39 -47.61
C ASN A 86 37.33 22.75 -48.33
N ILE A 87 37.97 23.75 -47.72
CA ILE A 87 38.01 25.12 -48.22
C ILE A 87 39.43 25.45 -48.69
N THR A 88 39.56 25.90 -49.93
CA THR A 88 40.82 26.41 -50.50
C THR A 88 40.73 27.92 -50.70
N LEU A 89 41.72 28.65 -50.19
CA LEU A 89 41.86 30.10 -50.36
C LEU A 89 43.02 30.37 -51.31
N SER A 90 42.86 31.31 -52.25
CA SER A 90 43.93 31.76 -53.14
C SER A 90 44.00 33.28 -53.21
N ASN A 91 45.20 33.83 -53.31
CA ASN A 91 45.47 35.28 -53.41
C ASN A 91 44.90 36.13 -52.27
N VAL A 92 44.62 35.54 -51.10
CA VAL A 92 44.14 36.25 -49.91
C VAL A 92 45.30 36.97 -49.20
N SER A 93 45.05 38.20 -48.74
CA SER A 93 46.04 38.99 -47.99
C SER A 93 46.17 38.55 -46.53
N GLN A 94 45.16 37.83 -46.01
CA GLN A 94 45.07 37.28 -44.67
C GLN A 94 44.28 35.96 -44.72
N ASN A 95 44.69 34.95 -43.95
CA ASN A 95 43.99 33.65 -43.86
C ASN A 95 42.80 33.69 -42.88
N THR A 96 42.09 34.81 -42.80
CA THR A 96 40.90 34.95 -41.96
C THR A 96 39.69 34.36 -42.69
N LEU A 97 39.27 33.18 -42.23
CA LEU A 97 38.11 32.45 -42.73
C LEU A 97 36.93 32.62 -41.78
N SER A 98 35.73 32.86 -42.31
CA SER A 98 34.49 32.85 -41.54
C SER A 98 33.47 31.95 -42.22
N VAL A 99 32.98 30.96 -41.49
CA VAL A 99 31.89 30.08 -41.93
C VAL A 99 30.68 30.34 -41.04
N THR A 100 29.54 30.60 -41.66
CA THR A 100 28.28 30.92 -40.95
C THR A 100 27.12 30.14 -41.54
N SER A 101 26.11 29.86 -40.73
CA SER A 101 24.86 29.23 -41.15
C SER A 101 23.72 30.22 -40.99
N SER A 102 22.83 30.31 -41.98
CA SER A 102 21.62 31.13 -41.89
C SER A 102 20.67 30.66 -40.79
N ASN A 103 20.73 29.37 -40.42
CA ASN A 103 19.96 28.79 -39.33
C ASN A 103 20.82 27.77 -38.53
N PRO A 104 21.45 28.22 -37.42
CA PRO A 104 22.23 27.36 -36.54
C PRO A 104 21.43 26.23 -35.85
N HIS A 105 20.10 26.30 -35.82
CA HIS A 105 19.24 25.22 -35.30
C HIS A 105 19.05 24.07 -36.30
N VAL A 106 19.36 24.29 -37.59
CA VAL A 106 19.34 23.25 -38.62
C VAL A 106 20.76 22.71 -38.84
N VAL A 107 21.72 23.59 -39.15
CA VAL A 107 23.15 23.23 -39.22
C VAL A 107 23.95 24.23 -38.39
N ARG A 108 24.67 23.72 -37.39
CA ARG A 108 25.60 24.50 -36.58
C ARG A 108 27.00 24.41 -37.19
N VAL A 109 27.67 25.56 -37.27
CA VAL A 109 29.09 25.64 -37.62
C VAL A 109 29.90 25.60 -36.32
N ASN A 110 30.80 24.63 -36.18
CA ASN A 110 31.67 24.50 -35.01
C ASN A 110 32.94 25.38 -35.17
N PRO A 111 33.69 25.64 -34.07
CA PRO A 111 34.89 26.49 -34.13
C PRO A 111 36.00 25.97 -35.05
N ASP A 112 36.03 24.67 -35.35
CA ASP A 112 36.95 24.03 -36.30
C ASP A 112 36.44 24.06 -37.75
N ASN A 113 35.36 24.78 -38.02
CA ASN A 113 34.63 24.87 -39.28
C ASN A 113 33.97 23.55 -39.75
N THR A 114 33.85 22.55 -38.88
CA THR A 114 32.96 21.41 -39.15
C THR A 114 31.49 21.82 -39.01
N LEU A 115 30.63 21.16 -39.78
CA LEU A 115 29.18 21.34 -39.74
C LEU A 115 28.56 20.21 -38.93
N THR A 116 27.71 20.52 -37.95
CA THR A 116 26.89 19.54 -37.24
C THR A 116 25.43 19.76 -37.59
N ALA A 117 24.74 18.73 -38.06
CA ALA A 117 23.30 18.72 -38.29
C ALA A 117 22.55 18.66 -36.95
N VAL A 118 21.76 19.69 -36.64
CA VAL A 118 21.08 19.85 -35.34
C VAL A 118 19.58 19.58 -35.45
N GLY A 119 18.94 20.04 -36.53
CA GLY A 119 17.50 19.94 -36.74
C GLY A 119 17.18 19.77 -38.22
N SER A 120 16.03 19.20 -38.53
CA SER A 120 15.63 18.96 -39.91
C SER A 120 15.24 20.26 -40.64
N GLY A 121 15.41 20.25 -41.96
CA GLY A 121 15.11 21.37 -42.84
C GLY A 121 16.30 21.85 -43.64
N ASP A 122 16.12 22.95 -44.36
CA ASP A 122 17.13 23.53 -45.24
C ASP A 122 17.78 24.76 -44.59
N THR A 123 19.10 24.88 -44.72
CA THR A 123 19.84 26.10 -44.34
C THR A 123 20.97 26.39 -45.32
N THR A 124 21.28 27.67 -45.50
CA THR A 124 22.41 28.12 -46.31
C THR A 124 23.64 28.30 -45.43
N VAL A 125 24.75 27.67 -45.82
CA VAL A 125 26.06 27.88 -45.21
C VAL A 125 26.85 28.84 -46.09
N THR A 126 27.39 29.90 -45.50
CA THR A 126 28.17 30.94 -46.19
C THR A 126 29.61 30.93 -45.69
N VAL A 127 30.54 30.85 -46.64
CA VAL A 127 31.99 30.92 -46.43
C VAL A 127 32.50 32.25 -46.95
N SER A 128 33.16 33.01 -46.07
CA SER A 128 33.69 34.36 -46.34
C SER A 128 35.18 34.44 -45.99
N ALA A 129 35.94 35.21 -46.78
CA ALA A 129 37.37 35.46 -46.57
C ALA A 129 37.75 36.87 -47.07
N SER A 130 38.81 37.45 -46.48
CA SER A 130 39.19 38.85 -46.74
C SER A 130 39.48 39.13 -48.23
N GLY A 131 38.65 39.99 -48.83
CA GLY A 131 38.78 40.45 -50.22
C GLY A 131 38.30 39.47 -51.30
N ALA A 132 37.75 38.32 -50.92
CA ALA A 132 37.15 37.35 -51.85
C ALA A 132 35.61 37.50 -51.88
N ASP A 133 34.98 37.08 -52.98
CA ASP A 133 33.53 36.95 -53.03
C ASP A 133 33.09 35.75 -52.17
N ASN A 134 31.99 35.91 -51.42
CA ASN A 134 31.47 34.85 -50.57
C ASN A 134 30.99 33.66 -51.40
N GLN A 135 31.24 32.45 -50.91
CA GLN A 135 30.60 31.24 -51.42
C GLN A 135 29.47 30.81 -50.48
N ALA A 136 28.34 30.40 -51.05
CA ALA A 136 27.21 29.88 -50.30
C ALA A 136 26.67 28.61 -50.95
N PHE A 137 26.22 27.68 -50.12
CA PHE A 137 25.58 26.44 -50.55
C PHE A 137 24.47 26.06 -49.57
N VAL A 138 23.47 25.32 -50.05
CA VAL A 138 22.34 24.85 -49.25
C VAL A 138 22.67 23.45 -48.72
N VAL A 139 22.35 23.23 -47.45
CA VAL A 139 22.40 21.92 -46.79
C VAL A 139 20.99 21.55 -46.38
N THR A 140 20.51 20.40 -46.83
CA THR A 140 19.24 19.79 -46.40
C THR A 140 19.52 18.77 -45.31
N VAL A 141 18.90 18.95 -44.14
CA VAL A 141 19.00 18.01 -43.02
C VAL A 141 17.74 17.17 -42.94
N ASN A 142 17.90 15.85 -43.11
CA ASN A 142 16.82 14.87 -43.04
C ASN A 142 16.73 14.23 -41.64
N THR A 143 15.53 13.76 -41.29
CA THR A 143 15.33 12.94 -40.09
C THR A 143 15.70 11.48 -40.36
N ILE A 144 16.18 10.78 -39.34
CA ILE A 144 16.38 9.33 -39.35
C ILE A 144 15.07 8.69 -38.88
N PRO A 145 14.32 7.99 -39.75
CA PRO A 145 13.05 7.39 -39.38
C PRO A 145 13.25 6.18 -38.45
N VAL A 146 12.23 5.87 -37.65
CA VAL A 146 12.15 4.56 -36.99
C VAL A 146 11.88 3.50 -38.04
N GLU A 147 12.64 2.42 -38.01
CA GLU A 147 12.52 1.27 -38.93
C GLU A 147 11.84 0.07 -38.26
N SER A 148 12.09 -0.16 -36.96
CA SER A 148 11.44 -1.22 -36.20
C SER A 148 11.31 -0.91 -34.72
N ILE A 149 10.34 -1.57 -34.08
CA ILE A 149 10.08 -1.50 -32.64
C ILE A 149 10.17 -2.91 -32.09
N VAL A 150 10.98 -3.11 -31.07
CA VAL A 150 11.10 -4.36 -30.33
C VAL A 150 10.48 -4.18 -28.97
N ILE A 151 9.51 -5.02 -28.61
CA ILE A 151 8.94 -5.05 -27.27
C ILE A 151 9.71 -6.09 -26.43
N LYS A 152 10.25 -5.65 -25.29
CA LYS A 152 10.92 -6.48 -24.30
C LYS A 152 9.97 -6.79 -23.14
N ASN A 153 10.26 -7.86 -22.41
CA ASN A 153 9.45 -8.37 -21.30
C ASN A 153 7.99 -8.68 -21.70
N SER A 154 7.76 -8.98 -22.99
CA SER A 154 6.45 -9.39 -23.49
C SER A 154 6.07 -10.78 -23.00
N THR A 155 4.79 -10.96 -22.67
CA THR A 155 4.16 -12.27 -22.44
C THR A 155 2.89 -12.34 -23.26
N ASN A 156 2.49 -13.55 -23.64
CA ASN A 156 1.22 -13.78 -24.32
C ASN A 156 0.09 -14.10 -23.33
N ARG A 157 0.41 -14.25 -22.04
CA ARG A 157 -0.57 -14.54 -20.99
C ARG A 157 -0.30 -13.70 -19.75
N LEU A 158 -1.35 -13.12 -19.19
CA LEU A 158 -1.32 -12.35 -17.95
C LEU A 158 -2.48 -12.79 -17.07
N GLN A 159 -2.22 -13.05 -15.80
CA GLN A 159 -3.28 -13.40 -14.87
C GLN A 159 -4.20 -12.19 -14.64
N LEU A 160 -5.50 -12.43 -14.49
CA LEU A 160 -6.51 -11.41 -14.17
C LEU A 160 -6.07 -10.55 -12.97
N ASN A 161 -6.31 -9.24 -13.03
CA ASN A 161 -5.90 -8.23 -12.03
C ASN A 161 -4.39 -8.07 -11.80
N SER A 162 -3.53 -8.84 -12.49
CA SER A 162 -2.09 -8.64 -12.47
C SER A 162 -1.66 -7.54 -13.44
N THR A 163 -0.45 -7.02 -13.20
CA THR A 163 0.17 -5.97 -14.01
C THR A 163 1.49 -6.47 -14.60
N ILE A 164 1.77 -6.10 -15.85
CA ILE A 164 3.09 -6.26 -16.48
C ILE A 164 3.52 -4.92 -17.11
N VAL A 165 4.83 -4.68 -17.21
CA VAL A 165 5.36 -3.50 -17.89
C VAL A 165 6.15 -3.94 -19.11
N PHE A 166 5.71 -3.48 -20.28
CA PHE A 166 6.42 -3.68 -21.54
C PHE A 166 7.47 -2.59 -21.73
N GLU A 167 8.67 -2.99 -22.11
CA GLU A 167 9.75 -2.07 -22.46
C GLU A 167 9.89 -2.01 -23.98
N THR A 168 10.21 -0.82 -24.52
CA THR A 168 10.36 -0.62 -25.96
C THR A 168 11.81 -0.32 -26.32
N GLU A 169 12.34 -1.02 -27.31
CA GLU A 169 13.58 -0.67 -28.00
C GLU A 169 13.26 -0.23 -29.43
N ILE A 170 13.75 0.96 -29.79
CA ILE A 170 13.50 1.60 -31.09
C ILE A 170 14.77 1.51 -31.93
N LEU A 171 14.63 1.00 -33.16
CA LEU A 171 15.72 0.83 -34.10
C LEU A 171 15.48 1.65 -35.40
N PRO A 172 16.52 2.28 -35.95
CA PRO A 172 17.88 2.33 -35.43
C PRO A 172 17.99 3.16 -34.15
N SER A 173 19.02 2.91 -33.35
CA SER A 173 19.20 3.56 -32.04
C SER A 173 19.46 5.06 -32.12
N ASN A 174 19.74 5.60 -33.31
CA ASN A 174 19.89 7.02 -33.61
C ASN A 174 18.69 7.63 -34.34
N ALA A 175 17.54 6.94 -34.39
CA ALA A 175 16.30 7.52 -34.93
C ALA A 175 15.99 8.88 -34.28
N THR A 176 15.52 9.83 -35.09
CA THR A 176 15.38 11.24 -34.67
C THR A 176 14.22 11.45 -33.70
N ASP A 177 13.06 10.81 -33.93
CA ASP A 177 11.92 10.80 -33.01
C ASP A 177 11.62 9.36 -32.59
N LYS A 178 11.78 9.07 -31.29
CA LYS A 178 11.59 7.74 -30.70
C LYS A 178 10.30 7.64 -29.90
N THR A 179 9.43 8.64 -30.00
CA THR A 179 8.16 8.66 -29.30
C THR A 179 7.28 7.54 -29.83
N VAL A 180 6.69 6.78 -28.90
CA VAL A 180 5.73 5.71 -29.19
C VAL A 180 4.44 5.95 -28.46
N THR A 181 3.37 5.41 -29.01
CA THR A 181 2.04 5.38 -28.40
C THR A 181 1.61 3.93 -28.24
N TRP A 182 0.92 3.66 -27.15
CA TRP A 182 0.39 2.35 -26.83
C TRP A 182 -1.13 2.36 -26.90
N LYS A 183 -1.70 1.26 -27.36
CA LYS A 183 -3.15 1.08 -27.43
C LYS A 183 -3.52 -0.39 -27.20
N SER A 184 -4.64 -0.60 -26.49
CA SER A 184 -5.31 -1.89 -26.43
C SER A 184 -6.45 -1.93 -27.45
N GLU A 185 -6.62 -3.07 -28.13
CA GLU A 185 -7.76 -3.31 -29.01
C GLU A 185 -9.07 -3.42 -28.20
N ASN A 186 -9.02 -3.97 -26.99
CA ASN A 186 -10.16 -4.10 -26.09
C ASN A 186 -9.77 -3.74 -24.65
N GLU A 187 -10.05 -2.50 -24.25
CA GLU A 187 -9.80 -1.97 -22.91
C GLU A 187 -10.66 -2.58 -21.80
N GLU A 188 -11.72 -3.32 -22.14
CA GLU A 188 -12.48 -4.12 -21.16
C GLU A 188 -11.69 -5.37 -20.77
N ILE A 189 -10.85 -5.92 -21.66
CA ILE A 189 -10.03 -7.10 -21.37
C ILE A 189 -8.71 -6.69 -20.72
N ALA A 190 -7.97 -5.76 -21.33
CA ALA A 190 -6.72 -5.25 -20.77
C ALA A 190 -6.51 -3.78 -21.14
N VAL A 191 -6.01 -2.98 -20.19
CA VAL A 191 -5.66 -1.57 -20.41
C VAL A 191 -4.15 -1.42 -20.37
N ILE A 192 -3.63 -0.58 -21.25
CA ILE A 192 -2.22 -0.19 -21.28
C ILE A 192 -2.07 1.31 -21.08
N THR A 193 -1.11 1.72 -20.25
CA THR A 193 -0.75 3.13 -20.07
C THR A 193 0.19 3.62 -21.17
N ASP A 194 0.33 4.94 -21.28
CA ASP A 194 1.33 5.62 -22.11
C ASP A 194 2.78 5.16 -21.84
N LYS A 195 3.06 4.65 -20.64
CA LYS A 195 4.37 4.11 -20.25
C LYS A 195 4.52 2.60 -20.49
N GLY A 196 3.57 1.94 -21.14
CA GLY A 196 3.62 0.52 -21.44
C GLY A 196 3.23 -0.40 -20.29
N SER A 197 2.60 0.11 -19.22
CA SER A 197 2.10 -0.74 -18.12
C SER A 197 0.72 -1.29 -18.46
N VAL A 198 0.59 -2.62 -18.50
CA VAL A 198 -0.62 -3.35 -18.86
C VAL A 198 -1.26 -3.97 -17.63
N VAL A 199 -2.56 -3.75 -17.44
CA VAL A 199 -3.38 -4.36 -16.38
C VAL A 199 -4.48 -5.20 -17.01
N GLY A 200 -4.60 -6.47 -16.61
CA GLY A 200 -5.69 -7.35 -17.02
C GLY A 200 -6.97 -7.08 -16.23
N LYS A 201 -8.07 -6.79 -16.91
CA LYS A 201 -9.37 -6.43 -16.29
C LYS A 201 -10.43 -7.50 -16.38
N ASN A 202 -10.52 -8.20 -17.51
CA ASN A 202 -11.48 -9.29 -17.70
C ASN A 202 -10.82 -10.45 -18.45
N PRO A 203 -11.22 -11.71 -18.19
CA PRO A 203 -10.72 -12.85 -18.94
C PRO A 203 -11.03 -12.73 -20.44
N GLY A 204 -10.08 -13.10 -21.29
CA GLY A 204 -10.23 -13.03 -22.74
C GLY A 204 -8.92 -12.69 -23.45
N LYS A 205 -8.97 -12.60 -24.77
CA LYS A 205 -7.81 -12.23 -25.60
C LYS A 205 -7.99 -10.83 -26.15
N THR A 206 -6.94 -10.03 -26.11
CA THR A 206 -6.88 -8.72 -26.76
C THR A 206 -5.50 -8.47 -27.32
N LYS A 207 -5.40 -7.55 -28.27
CA LYS A 207 -4.15 -7.16 -28.88
C LYS A 207 -3.67 -5.83 -28.30
N ILE A 208 -2.38 -5.78 -27.96
CA ILE A 208 -1.70 -4.56 -27.55
C ILE A 208 -0.80 -4.09 -28.71
N THR A 209 -0.99 -2.86 -29.16
CA THR A 209 -0.23 -2.25 -30.26
C THR A 209 0.68 -1.14 -29.72
N CYS A 210 1.94 -1.17 -30.13
CA CYS A 210 2.90 -0.07 -29.96
C CYS A 210 3.18 0.55 -31.33
N GLU A 211 3.00 1.87 -31.44
CA GLU A 211 3.13 2.61 -32.70
C GLU A 211 4.06 3.80 -32.52
N ALA A 212 5.10 3.88 -33.35
CA ALA A 212 5.98 5.06 -33.45
C ALA A 212 5.31 6.17 -34.28
N VAL A 213 5.73 7.41 -34.07
CA VAL A 213 5.25 8.58 -34.84
C VAL A 213 5.43 8.41 -36.36
N SER A 214 6.43 7.62 -36.80
CA SER A 214 6.64 7.31 -38.22
C SER A 214 5.58 6.38 -38.84
N GLY A 215 4.68 5.80 -38.03
CA GLY A 215 3.67 4.82 -38.44
C GLY A 215 4.13 3.36 -38.38
N VAL A 216 5.37 3.10 -37.95
CA VAL A 216 5.85 1.73 -37.67
C VAL A 216 5.12 1.18 -36.46
N LYS A 217 4.58 -0.04 -36.58
CA LYS A 217 3.81 -0.73 -35.53
C LYS A 217 4.39 -2.08 -35.19
N THR A 218 4.19 -2.48 -33.95
CA THR A 218 4.39 -3.85 -33.48
C THR A 218 3.26 -4.23 -32.53
N GLU A 219 2.89 -5.50 -32.50
CA GLU A 219 1.68 -5.98 -31.83
C GLU A 219 1.97 -7.24 -31.02
N ILE A 220 1.32 -7.38 -29.87
CA ILE A 220 1.34 -8.58 -29.03
C ILE A 220 -0.10 -9.02 -28.76
N GLU A 221 -0.39 -10.30 -28.99
CA GLU A 221 -1.63 -10.92 -28.51
C GLU A 221 -1.47 -11.29 -27.03
N LEU A 222 -2.36 -10.77 -26.19
CA LEU A 222 -2.37 -10.98 -24.75
C LEU A 222 -3.66 -11.68 -24.32
N GLU A 223 -3.52 -12.84 -23.69
CA GLU A 223 -4.61 -13.57 -23.04
C GLU A 223 -4.63 -13.26 -21.54
N ILE A 224 -5.72 -12.64 -21.09
CA ILE A 224 -6.04 -12.53 -19.68
C ILE A 224 -6.74 -13.80 -19.24
N TYR A 225 -6.16 -14.49 -18.26
CA TYR A 225 -6.70 -15.74 -17.74
C TYR A 225 -7.00 -15.63 -16.24
N GLU A 226 -8.03 -16.34 -15.82
CA GLU A 226 -8.40 -16.47 -14.41
C GLU A 226 -7.94 -17.83 -13.89
N ILE A 227 -7.40 -17.83 -12.67
CA ILE A 227 -7.15 -19.04 -11.90
C ILE A 227 -8.29 -19.16 -10.90
N PHE A 228 -9.09 -20.21 -11.04
CA PHE A 228 -10.18 -20.52 -10.12
C PHE A 228 -9.65 -21.33 -8.93
N PRO A 229 -10.30 -21.23 -7.76
CA PRO A 229 -10.17 -22.26 -6.73
C PRO A 229 -10.46 -23.64 -7.31
N GLU A 230 -9.67 -24.63 -6.89
CA GLU A 230 -9.77 -26.05 -7.28
C GLU A 230 -10.02 -26.95 -6.06
N SER A 231 -9.60 -26.53 -4.87
CA SER A 231 -9.86 -27.26 -3.62
C SER A 231 -9.92 -26.36 -2.40
N ILE A 232 -10.51 -26.91 -1.33
CA ILE A 232 -10.53 -26.33 0.02
C ILE A 232 -9.75 -27.27 0.91
N GLU A 233 -8.69 -26.76 1.54
CA GLU A 233 -7.88 -27.46 2.52
C GLU A 233 -8.23 -26.97 3.92
N LEU A 234 -8.41 -27.93 4.83
CA LEU A 234 -8.76 -27.70 6.23
C LEU A 234 -7.80 -28.51 7.10
N GLU A 235 -7.37 -27.97 8.22
CA GLU A 235 -6.47 -28.68 9.14
C GLU A 235 -7.14 -29.91 9.77
N ALA A 236 -8.43 -29.78 10.10
CA ALA A 236 -9.22 -30.84 10.72
C ALA A 236 -10.24 -31.43 9.74
N ASN A 237 -10.24 -32.77 9.61
CA ASN A 237 -11.25 -33.50 8.85
C ASN A 237 -12.49 -33.87 9.68
N LYS A 238 -12.43 -33.68 11.00
CA LYS A 238 -13.52 -33.84 11.97
C LYS A 238 -13.17 -33.03 13.21
N ILE A 239 -14.16 -32.42 13.86
CA ILE A 239 -13.98 -31.64 15.07
C ILE A 239 -14.93 -32.18 16.16
N GLU A 240 -14.45 -32.28 17.39
CA GLU A 240 -15.28 -32.57 18.57
C GLU A 240 -15.17 -31.40 19.53
N LEU A 241 -16.31 -30.85 19.96
CA LEU A 241 -16.38 -29.65 20.81
C LEU A 241 -17.29 -29.91 22.01
N GLU A 242 -16.89 -29.40 23.17
CA GLU A 242 -17.79 -29.31 24.32
C GLU A 242 -18.78 -28.15 24.09
N CYS A 243 -20.01 -28.24 24.57
CA CYS A 243 -20.98 -27.14 24.47
C CYS A 243 -20.40 -25.85 25.05
N LEU A 244 -20.81 -24.70 24.50
CA LEU A 244 -20.33 -23.35 24.84
C LEU A 244 -18.94 -23.00 24.31
N ASP A 245 -18.12 -23.98 23.94
CA ASP A 245 -16.83 -23.72 23.31
C ASP A 245 -17.00 -23.12 21.91
N THR A 246 -15.95 -22.40 21.51
CA THR A 246 -15.82 -21.86 20.16
C THR A 246 -14.56 -22.39 19.49
N TYR A 247 -14.63 -22.64 18.19
CA TYR A 247 -13.54 -23.13 17.38
C TYR A 247 -13.33 -22.25 16.15
N ASP A 248 -12.07 -21.91 15.88
CA ASP A 248 -11.66 -21.15 14.70
C ASP A 248 -11.25 -22.13 13.60
N LEU A 249 -11.96 -22.11 12.48
CA LEU A 249 -11.71 -23.03 11.39
C LEU A 249 -10.70 -22.40 10.42
N ASP A 250 -9.48 -22.93 10.39
CA ASP A 250 -8.48 -22.52 9.39
C ASP A 250 -8.85 -23.08 8.01
N VAL A 251 -9.18 -22.16 7.09
CA VAL A 251 -9.62 -22.46 5.72
C VAL A 251 -8.58 -21.96 4.73
N LYS A 252 -8.01 -22.89 3.97
CA LYS A 252 -7.08 -22.57 2.86
C LYS A 252 -7.73 -22.90 1.52
N ILE A 253 -7.81 -21.89 0.65
CA ILE A 253 -8.35 -22.03 -0.71
C ILE A 253 -7.19 -22.21 -1.68
N MET A 254 -7.20 -23.33 -2.40
CA MET A 254 -6.12 -23.73 -3.30
C MET A 254 -6.56 -23.71 -4.77
N PRO A 255 -5.67 -23.36 -5.71
CA PRO A 255 -4.29 -22.89 -5.46
C PRO A 255 -4.28 -21.49 -4.83
N GLU A 256 -3.22 -21.16 -4.07
CA GLU A 256 -3.08 -19.82 -3.45
C GLU A 256 -3.09 -18.67 -4.47
N THR A 257 -2.72 -18.98 -5.71
CA THR A 257 -2.72 -18.06 -6.85
C THR A 257 -4.11 -17.82 -7.42
N ALA A 258 -5.17 -18.45 -6.91
CA ALA A 258 -6.54 -18.20 -7.36
C ALA A 258 -6.91 -16.71 -7.23
N ASN A 259 -7.60 -16.19 -8.24
CA ASN A 259 -7.97 -14.78 -8.33
C ASN A 259 -9.04 -14.38 -7.31
N ASN A 260 -10.03 -15.24 -7.10
CA ASN A 260 -11.06 -15.09 -6.07
C ASN A 260 -10.94 -16.23 -5.07
N LYS A 261 -10.60 -15.91 -3.81
CA LYS A 261 -10.47 -16.87 -2.69
C LYS A 261 -11.57 -16.68 -1.64
N ASN A 262 -12.65 -15.98 -1.99
CA ASN A 262 -13.78 -15.80 -1.09
C ASN A 262 -14.49 -17.15 -0.85
N TYR A 263 -15.00 -17.29 0.36
CA TYR A 263 -15.79 -18.44 0.78
C TYR A 263 -16.80 -18.04 1.85
N SER A 264 -17.84 -18.85 1.99
CA SER A 264 -18.80 -18.81 3.09
C SER A 264 -18.66 -20.04 3.98
N ILE A 265 -18.97 -19.88 5.27
CA ILE A 265 -19.07 -20.98 6.24
C ILE A 265 -20.50 -21.00 6.76
N GLU A 266 -21.15 -22.16 6.72
CA GLU A 266 -22.49 -22.38 7.25
C GLU A 266 -22.59 -23.69 8.03
N SER A 267 -23.57 -23.80 8.92
CA SER A 267 -23.89 -25.06 9.62
C SER A 267 -25.14 -25.67 9.02
N GLU A 268 -25.12 -27.00 8.81
CA GLU A 268 -26.31 -27.76 8.43
C GLU A 268 -27.37 -27.77 9.54
N ASN A 269 -26.96 -27.63 10.80
CA ASN A 269 -27.84 -27.62 11.96
C ASN A 269 -27.32 -26.65 13.04
N ASN A 270 -27.91 -25.46 13.06
CA ASN A 270 -27.59 -24.38 14.01
C ASN A 270 -27.97 -24.69 15.46
N ASP A 271 -28.86 -25.66 15.71
CA ASP A 271 -29.20 -26.06 17.08
C ASP A 271 -28.05 -26.84 17.73
N VAL A 272 -27.24 -27.54 16.94
CA VAL A 272 -26.07 -28.31 17.40
C VAL A 272 -24.81 -27.44 17.42
N ALA A 273 -24.50 -26.79 16.30
CA ALA A 273 -23.38 -25.86 16.21
C ALA A 273 -23.73 -24.72 15.26
N LYS A 274 -23.43 -23.48 15.65
CA LYS A 274 -23.74 -22.28 14.85
C LYS A 274 -22.48 -21.53 14.44
N ILE A 275 -22.57 -20.76 13.36
CA ILE A 275 -21.49 -19.86 12.95
C ILE A 275 -21.75 -18.47 13.54
N GLU A 276 -20.80 -17.96 14.34
CA GLU A 276 -20.84 -16.65 14.98
C GLU A 276 -19.44 -16.02 14.81
N ASP A 277 -19.36 -14.84 14.17
CA ASP A 277 -18.09 -14.16 13.87
C ASP A 277 -17.04 -15.02 13.13
N LYS A 278 -17.49 -15.80 12.14
CA LYS A 278 -16.69 -16.81 11.40
C LYS A 278 -16.14 -17.97 12.25
N LYS A 279 -16.52 -18.06 13.52
CA LYS A 279 -16.17 -19.18 14.41
C LYS A 279 -17.34 -20.13 14.55
N ILE A 280 -17.02 -21.40 14.75
CA ILE A 280 -17.99 -22.43 15.09
C ILE A 280 -18.23 -22.33 16.60
N LYS A 281 -19.47 -22.15 17.02
CA LYS A 281 -19.86 -22.19 18.43
C LYS A 281 -20.71 -23.43 18.69
N ALA A 282 -20.28 -24.24 19.64
CA ALA A 282 -21.00 -25.42 20.08
C ALA A 282 -22.22 -25.03 20.92
N VAL A 283 -23.40 -25.54 20.56
CA VAL A 283 -24.68 -25.12 21.15
C VAL A 283 -25.30 -26.25 21.97
N SER A 284 -25.57 -27.40 21.34
CA SER A 284 -26.17 -28.55 22.01
C SER A 284 -25.56 -29.86 21.51
N ASP A 285 -25.71 -30.92 22.32
CA ASP A 285 -25.33 -32.26 21.92
C ASP A 285 -25.87 -32.66 20.57
N GLY A 286 -25.01 -33.29 19.77
CA GLY A 286 -25.41 -33.80 18.47
C GLY A 286 -24.25 -33.91 17.50
N ILE A 287 -24.62 -34.22 16.26
CA ILE A 287 -23.69 -34.25 15.13
C ILE A 287 -24.29 -33.38 14.04
N THR A 288 -23.46 -32.50 13.48
CA THR A 288 -23.80 -31.64 12.34
C THR A 288 -22.60 -31.53 11.41
N ASN A 289 -22.78 -31.02 10.19
CA ASN A 289 -21.65 -30.63 9.36
C ASN A 289 -21.57 -29.11 9.25
N ILE A 290 -20.33 -28.62 9.24
CA ILE A 290 -20.01 -27.28 8.76
C ILE A 290 -19.63 -27.37 7.30
N ILE A 291 -20.26 -26.56 6.48
CA ILE A 291 -20.03 -26.48 5.03
C ILE A 291 -19.20 -25.23 4.78
N VAL A 292 -18.04 -25.42 4.17
CA VAL A 292 -17.24 -24.35 3.59
C VAL A 292 -17.49 -24.37 2.09
N LYS A 293 -17.88 -23.23 1.51
CA LYS A 293 -18.23 -23.12 0.09
C LYS A 293 -17.56 -21.92 -0.55
N THR A 294 -16.86 -22.11 -1.66
CA THR A 294 -16.30 -21.01 -2.46
C THR A 294 -17.35 -20.42 -3.41
N ASP A 295 -17.13 -19.19 -3.88
CA ASP A 295 -18.03 -18.51 -4.83
C ASP A 295 -18.21 -19.30 -6.15
N ASN A 296 -17.18 -20.05 -6.59
CA ASN A 296 -17.25 -20.91 -7.77
C ASN A 296 -17.90 -22.29 -7.50
N GLY A 297 -18.40 -22.52 -6.29
CA GLY A 297 -19.23 -23.68 -5.95
C GLY A 297 -18.47 -24.92 -5.44
N ILE A 298 -17.19 -24.81 -5.11
CA ILE A 298 -16.47 -25.91 -4.44
C ILE A 298 -16.93 -25.97 -3.00
N GLU A 299 -17.26 -27.18 -2.54
CA GLU A 299 -17.76 -27.43 -1.20
C GLU A 299 -16.88 -28.42 -0.45
N ARG A 300 -16.63 -28.14 0.83
CA ARG A 300 -16.00 -29.05 1.77
C ARG A 300 -16.82 -29.10 3.04
N LYS A 301 -17.17 -30.32 3.47
CA LYS A 301 -17.92 -30.55 4.70
C LYS A 301 -16.99 -31.07 5.80
N VAL A 302 -17.14 -30.51 7.00
CA VAL A 302 -16.46 -30.97 8.21
C VAL A 302 -17.51 -31.46 9.19
N PRO A 303 -17.49 -32.75 9.58
CA PRO A 303 -18.34 -33.25 10.64
C PRO A 303 -17.92 -32.68 11.99
N ILE A 304 -18.88 -32.13 12.71
CA ILE A 304 -18.74 -31.64 14.08
C ILE A 304 -19.57 -32.52 15.00
N LYS A 305 -18.95 -33.02 16.07
CA LYS A 305 -19.65 -33.65 17.18
C LYS A 305 -19.62 -32.70 18.36
N VAL A 306 -20.78 -32.27 18.82
CA VAL A 306 -20.92 -31.47 20.03
C VAL A 306 -21.38 -32.39 21.16
N TYR A 307 -20.78 -32.22 22.33
CA TYR A 307 -21.12 -32.96 23.55
C TYR A 307 -21.11 -32.02 24.75
N HIS A 308 -21.72 -32.44 25.84
CA HIS A 308 -21.52 -31.83 27.16
C HIS A 308 -21.10 -32.90 28.15
N VAL A 309 -20.42 -32.48 29.20
CA VAL A 309 -20.18 -33.27 30.39
C VAL A 309 -21.44 -33.20 31.26
N PRO A 310 -22.14 -34.34 31.48
CA PRO A 310 -23.41 -34.35 32.19
C PRO A 310 -23.24 -34.03 33.67
N THR A 311 -24.32 -33.54 34.26
CA THR A 311 -24.48 -33.42 35.71
C THR A 311 -24.95 -34.74 36.30
N ASP A 312 -24.19 -35.29 37.23
CA ASP A 312 -24.55 -36.50 37.97
C ASP A 312 -25.40 -36.18 39.20
N ASN A 313 -25.08 -35.09 39.90
CA ASN A 313 -25.74 -34.69 41.14
C ASN A 313 -25.76 -33.17 41.30
N ILE A 314 -26.72 -32.66 42.07
CA ILE A 314 -26.81 -31.27 42.48
C ILE A 314 -27.09 -31.21 43.99
N HIS A 315 -26.51 -30.22 44.65
CA HIS A 315 -26.76 -29.93 46.06
C HIS A 315 -27.05 -28.45 46.25
N ILE A 316 -28.10 -28.13 47.00
CA ILE A 316 -28.39 -26.77 47.43
C ILE A 316 -27.60 -26.47 48.71
N ASP A 317 -26.63 -25.57 48.61
CA ASP A 317 -25.91 -25.00 49.76
C ASP A 317 -26.67 -23.78 50.27
N ASP A 318 -27.15 -23.88 51.52
CA ASP A 318 -27.86 -22.83 52.23
C ASP A 318 -27.08 -22.27 53.42
N SER A 319 -25.79 -22.60 53.55
CA SER A 319 -24.93 -22.19 54.67
C SER A 319 -24.81 -20.68 54.87
N LYS A 320 -25.10 -19.88 53.83
CA LYS A 320 -25.10 -18.41 53.85
C LYS A 320 -26.47 -17.81 54.21
N THR A 321 -27.53 -18.62 54.30
CA THR A 321 -28.87 -18.14 54.65
C THR A 321 -29.02 -18.09 56.17
N ASN A 322 -29.42 -16.94 56.69
CA ASN A 322 -29.52 -16.70 58.13
C ASN A 322 -30.88 -17.16 58.69
N TYR A 323 -31.02 -18.46 58.95
CA TYR A 323 -32.20 -18.99 59.63
C TYR A 323 -32.17 -18.65 61.11
N PHE A 324 -33.26 -18.08 61.63
CA PHE A 324 -33.35 -17.82 63.07
C PHE A 324 -33.69 -19.10 63.86
N MET A 325 -34.15 -20.14 63.18
CA MET A 325 -34.32 -21.49 63.72
C MET A 325 -34.11 -22.53 62.61
N ASP A 326 -33.18 -23.46 62.82
CA ASP A 326 -32.95 -24.64 61.99
C ASP A 326 -32.91 -25.87 62.90
N LEU A 327 -34.05 -26.54 63.07
CA LEU A 327 -34.20 -27.72 63.91
C LEU A 327 -35.02 -28.80 63.20
N PHE A 328 -34.52 -30.04 63.21
CA PHE A 328 -35.24 -31.20 62.66
C PHE A 328 -35.73 -30.99 61.21
N SER A 329 -34.87 -30.40 60.36
CA SER A 329 -35.17 -30.04 58.96
C SER A 329 -36.22 -28.94 58.79
N ILE A 330 -36.61 -28.26 59.87
CA ILE A 330 -37.48 -27.09 59.82
C ILE A 330 -36.60 -25.84 59.79
N LYS A 331 -36.56 -25.19 58.63
CA LYS A 331 -35.79 -23.97 58.40
C LYS A 331 -36.71 -22.75 58.45
N LEU A 332 -36.65 -21.97 59.51
CA LEU A 332 -37.43 -20.74 59.67
C LEU A 332 -36.58 -19.51 59.34
N LEU A 333 -37.09 -18.72 58.41
CA LEU A 333 -36.49 -17.47 57.94
C LEU A 333 -37.42 -16.30 58.26
N ASP A 334 -36.85 -15.20 58.74
CA ASP A 334 -37.64 -13.97 58.92
C ASP A 334 -37.92 -13.35 57.54
N LYS A 335 -39.14 -12.89 57.30
CA LYS A 335 -39.54 -12.22 56.05
C LYS A 335 -38.68 -11.00 55.65
N ARG A 336 -37.94 -10.41 56.60
CA ARG A 336 -37.05 -9.25 56.42
C ARG A 336 -35.62 -9.65 56.01
N GLU A 337 -35.27 -10.93 56.12
CA GLU A 337 -33.96 -11.46 55.76
C GLU A 337 -33.86 -11.74 54.26
N SER A 338 -32.63 -11.81 53.75
CA SER A 338 -32.38 -12.21 52.36
C SER A 338 -32.13 -13.72 52.24
N ILE A 339 -32.63 -14.33 51.18
CA ILE A 339 -32.32 -15.72 50.82
C ILE A 339 -31.02 -15.75 50.02
N SER A 340 -30.04 -16.53 50.48
CA SER A 340 -28.76 -16.73 49.79
C SER A 340 -28.52 -18.22 49.60
N LEU A 341 -29.13 -18.78 48.56
CA LEU A 341 -28.97 -20.18 48.15
C LEU A 341 -28.04 -20.27 46.96
N GLU A 342 -27.17 -21.27 46.98
CA GLU A 342 -26.24 -21.58 45.89
C GLU A 342 -26.44 -23.03 45.47
N SER A 343 -26.51 -23.29 44.16
CA SER A 343 -26.56 -24.65 43.65
C SER A 343 -25.16 -25.13 43.29
N VAL A 344 -24.71 -26.19 43.95
CA VAL A 344 -23.43 -26.84 43.69
C VAL A 344 -23.66 -28.06 42.81
N VAL A 345 -23.13 -28.01 41.59
CA VAL A 345 -23.27 -29.07 40.58
C VAL A 345 -22.07 -30.02 40.62
N TYR A 346 -22.34 -31.32 40.53
CA TYR A 346 -21.35 -32.39 40.48
C TYR A 346 -21.47 -33.23 39.21
N PRO A 347 -20.34 -33.55 38.54
CA PRO A 347 -18.99 -33.14 38.90
C PRO A 347 -18.76 -31.63 38.71
N SER A 348 -17.75 -31.07 39.38
CA SER A 348 -17.44 -29.63 39.30
C SER A 348 -17.00 -29.17 37.91
N TYR A 349 -16.72 -30.11 37.00
CA TYR A 349 -16.38 -29.91 35.60
C TYR A 349 -17.54 -30.25 34.64
N ALA A 350 -18.76 -30.45 35.14
CA ALA A 350 -19.94 -30.50 34.28
C ALA A 350 -20.06 -29.18 33.46
N THR A 351 -20.52 -29.29 32.21
CA THR A 351 -20.53 -28.17 31.27
C THR A 351 -21.50 -27.07 31.69
N PHE A 352 -22.72 -27.45 32.09
CA PHE A 352 -23.77 -26.51 32.49
C PHE A 352 -23.87 -26.43 34.01
N LYS A 353 -23.40 -25.33 34.58
CA LYS A 353 -23.30 -25.13 36.04
C LYS A 353 -24.41 -24.27 36.63
N ASN A 354 -25.29 -23.73 35.79
CA ASN A 354 -26.34 -22.80 36.19
C ASN A 354 -27.70 -23.50 36.05
N PRO A 355 -28.15 -24.25 37.07
CA PRO A 355 -29.47 -24.86 37.08
C PRO A 355 -30.57 -23.81 37.20
N GLU A 356 -31.77 -24.17 36.76
CA GLU A 356 -32.97 -23.34 36.85
C GLU A 356 -33.67 -23.52 38.20
N TRP A 357 -33.96 -22.40 38.86
CA TRP A 357 -34.73 -22.37 40.10
C TRP A 357 -36.23 -22.24 39.84
N LYS A 358 -37.01 -22.97 40.63
CA LYS A 358 -38.48 -22.86 40.68
C LYS A 358 -38.95 -22.81 42.12
N SER A 359 -40.03 -22.07 42.35
CA SER A 359 -40.74 -22.00 43.63
C SER A 359 -42.03 -22.82 43.55
N SER A 360 -42.35 -23.55 44.62
CA SER A 360 -43.65 -24.22 44.74
C SER A 360 -44.82 -23.24 44.91
N ASP A 361 -44.54 -22.01 45.36
CA ASP A 361 -45.50 -20.92 45.47
C ASP A 361 -44.81 -19.56 45.23
N GLU A 362 -45.01 -19.02 44.03
CA GLU A 362 -44.43 -17.74 43.60
C GLU A 362 -45.00 -16.53 44.36
N ASN A 363 -46.14 -16.68 45.07
CA ASN A 363 -46.68 -15.62 45.93
C ASN A 363 -45.91 -15.51 47.26
N ILE A 364 -45.17 -16.55 47.64
CA ILE A 364 -44.35 -16.58 48.86
C ILE A 364 -42.90 -16.23 48.51
N ILE A 365 -42.32 -16.95 47.53
CA ILE A 365 -41.01 -16.64 46.95
C ILE A 365 -41.12 -16.59 45.44
N ASP A 366 -40.87 -15.41 44.88
CA ASP A 366 -40.77 -15.20 43.42
C ASP A 366 -39.34 -15.46 42.95
N ILE A 367 -39.17 -16.13 41.79
CA ILE A 367 -37.88 -16.38 41.18
C ILE A 367 -37.66 -15.41 40.02
N ARG A 368 -36.83 -14.39 40.23
CA ARG A 368 -36.51 -13.37 39.21
C ARG A 368 -35.07 -13.49 38.78
N ASN A 369 -34.81 -13.61 37.48
CA ASN A 369 -33.46 -13.80 36.92
C ASN A 369 -32.68 -14.93 37.62
N ASN A 370 -33.37 -16.05 37.86
CA ASN A 370 -32.83 -17.23 38.54
C ASN A 370 -32.38 -16.97 40.00
N LYS A 371 -33.01 -16.02 40.69
CA LYS A 371 -32.75 -15.69 42.10
C LYS A 371 -34.06 -15.58 42.91
N PRO A 372 -34.11 -16.09 44.14
CA PRO A 372 -35.31 -16.04 44.99
C PRO A 372 -35.50 -14.69 45.68
N TYR A 373 -36.75 -14.20 45.71
CA TYR A 373 -37.18 -12.98 46.40
C TYR A 373 -38.39 -13.28 47.29
N ILE A 374 -38.32 -12.89 48.56
CA ILE A 374 -39.44 -13.07 49.51
C ILE A 374 -40.54 -12.04 49.22
N GLU A 375 -41.76 -12.51 49.03
CA GLU A 375 -42.93 -11.68 48.79
C GLU A 375 -43.94 -11.77 49.94
N SER A 376 -44.08 -12.94 50.57
CA SER A 376 -45.05 -13.18 51.64
C SER A 376 -44.57 -14.22 52.66
N THR A 377 -45.34 -14.42 53.72
CA THR A 377 -45.10 -15.47 54.73
C THR A 377 -45.79 -16.77 54.33
N GLY A 378 -45.16 -17.91 54.59
CA GLY A 378 -45.73 -19.23 54.33
C GLY A 378 -44.65 -20.31 54.26
N CYS A 379 -45.05 -21.52 53.89
CA CYS A 379 -44.14 -22.64 53.63
C CYS A 379 -43.97 -22.79 52.12
N VAL A 380 -42.73 -22.83 51.67
CA VAL A 380 -42.40 -22.90 50.24
C VAL A 380 -41.22 -23.83 50.02
N THR A 381 -41.29 -24.63 48.97
CA THR A 381 -40.19 -25.48 48.51
C THR A 381 -39.57 -24.83 47.28
N LEU A 382 -38.26 -24.61 47.33
CA LEU A 382 -37.47 -24.16 46.21
C LEU A 382 -36.75 -25.37 45.61
N THR A 383 -36.89 -25.56 44.30
CA THR A 383 -36.26 -26.64 43.55
C THR A 383 -35.27 -26.04 42.57
N SER A 384 -34.05 -26.56 42.55
CA SER A 384 -33.04 -26.23 41.55
C SER A 384 -32.84 -27.44 40.63
N THR A 385 -32.99 -27.25 39.31
CA THR A 385 -32.99 -28.33 38.33
C THR A 385 -31.96 -28.06 37.23
N THR A 386 -31.08 -29.02 36.96
CA THR A 386 -30.08 -28.95 35.89
C THR A 386 -30.71 -29.24 34.53
N ILE A 387 -29.99 -28.95 33.44
CA ILE A 387 -30.42 -29.30 32.08
C ILE A 387 -30.61 -30.82 31.89
N ASP A 388 -29.84 -31.61 32.64
CA ASP A 388 -29.91 -33.07 32.68
C ASP A 388 -31.07 -33.61 33.52
N LYS A 389 -31.95 -32.71 34.01
CA LYS A 389 -33.12 -33.01 34.84
C LYS A 389 -32.77 -33.59 36.21
N VAL A 390 -31.54 -33.41 36.67
CA VAL A 390 -31.13 -33.70 38.05
C VAL A 390 -31.53 -32.51 38.91
N SER A 391 -32.12 -32.76 40.08
CA SER A 391 -32.66 -31.68 40.92
C SER A 391 -32.45 -31.94 42.40
N ASP A 392 -32.36 -30.87 43.17
CA ASP A 392 -32.38 -30.85 44.63
C ASP A 392 -33.41 -29.81 45.08
N SER A 393 -33.92 -29.95 46.29
CA SER A 393 -34.97 -29.08 46.81
C SER A 393 -34.79 -28.77 48.29
N ILE A 394 -35.14 -27.54 48.66
CA ILE A 394 -35.11 -27.06 50.04
C ILE A 394 -36.45 -26.47 50.41
N THR A 395 -36.96 -26.81 51.60
CA THR A 395 -38.21 -26.24 52.12
C THR A 395 -37.91 -25.21 53.20
N ILE A 396 -38.47 -24.01 53.04
CA ILE A 396 -38.24 -22.86 53.92
C ILE A 396 -39.59 -22.36 54.43
N PHE A 397 -39.66 -22.06 55.73
CA PHE A 397 -40.79 -21.42 56.38
C PHE A 397 -40.49 -19.94 56.57
N ILE A 398 -41.17 -19.10 55.82
CA ILE A 398 -41.07 -17.65 55.93
C ILE A 398 -42.11 -17.16 56.93
N ILE A 399 -41.67 -16.52 58.00
CA ILE A 399 -42.54 -16.01 59.04
C ILE A 399 -42.01 -14.67 59.55
N ASP A 400 -42.87 -13.87 60.17
CA ASP A 400 -42.39 -12.74 60.97
C ASP A 400 -41.81 -13.27 62.28
N ARG A 401 -40.52 -13.07 62.54
CA ARG A 401 -39.84 -13.59 63.75
C ARG A 401 -40.50 -13.11 65.03
N ASP A 402 -41.06 -11.91 65.06
CA ASP A 402 -41.70 -11.36 66.24
C ASP A 402 -42.99 -12.15 66.57
N ILE A 403 -43.75 -12.52 65.53
CA ILE A 403 -44.92 -13.39 65.64
C ILE A 403 -44.51 -14.81 66.03
N ALA A 404 -43.46 -15.36 65.41
CA ALA A 404 -42.97 -16.70 65.69
C ALA A 404 -42.52 -16.85 67.15
N LEU A 405 -41.75 -15.88 67.67
CA LEU A 405 -41.30 -15.88 69.07
C LEU A 405 -42.48 -15.78 70.04
N LEU A 406 -43.48 -14.94 69.77
CA LEU A 406 -44.68 -14.86 70.60
C LEU A 406 -45.40 -16.20 70.71
N ILE A 407 -45.52 -16.94 69.61
CA ILE A 407 -46.12 -18.28 69.59
C ILE A 407 -45.27 -19.26 70.40
N ILE A 408 -43.96 -19.29 70.17
CA ILE A 408 -43.04 -20.21 70.87
C ILE A 408 -43.04 -19.94 72.37
N PHE A 409 -42.96 -18.68 72.79
CA PHE A 409 -43.03 -18.28 74.20
C PHE A 409 -44.39 -18.60 74.81
N GLY A 410 -45.48 -18.34 74.10
CA GLY A 410 -46.83 -18.70 74.55
C GLY A 410 -46.98 -20.21 74.78
N VAL A 411 -46.55 -21.03 73.83
CA VAL A 411 -46.60 -22.50 73.92
C VAL A 411 -45.71 -23.02 75.06
N THR A 412 -44.48 -22.51 75.20
CA THR A 412 -43.60 -22.92 76.31
C THR A 412 -44.16 -22.48 77.67
N LEU A 413 -44.74 -21.29 77.77
CA LEU A 413 -45.40 -20.82 78.99
C LEU A 413 -46.58 -21.74 79.35
N ILE A 414 -47.42 -22.09 78.37
CA ILE A 414 -48.53 -23.04 78.57
C ILE A 414 -48.01 -24.41 79.01
N LEU A 415 -46.97 -24.95 78.38
CA LEU A 415 -46.37 -26.23 78.76
C LEU A 415 -45.77 -26.19 80.17
N LEU A 416 -45.12 -25.08 80.56
CA LEU A 416 -44.61 -24.88 81.92
C LEU A 416 -45.75 -24.78 82.94
N PHE A 417 -46.84 -24.07 82.61
CA PHE A 417 -48.03 -24.01 83.45
C PHE A 417 -48.70 -25.37 83.58
N VAL A 418 -48.83 -26.13 82.50
CA VAL A 418 -49.43 -27.47 82.51
C VAL A 418 -48.55 -28.43 83.31
N ASN A 419 -47.24 -28.46 83.08
CA ASN A 419 -46.31 -29.28 83.85
C ASN A 419 -46.26 -28.87 85.33
N GLY A 420 -46.21 -27.56 85.61
CA GLY A 420 -46.26 -27.02 86.96
C GLY A 420 -47.59 -27.35 87.67
N TRP A 421 -48.71 -27.29 86.95
CA TRP A 421 -50.03 -27.68 87.46
C TRP A 421 -50.13 -29.17 87.71
N ILE A 422 -49.61 -30.02 86.82
CA ILE A 422 -49.52 -31.47 87.02
C ILE A 422 -48.68 -31.76 88.27
N ILE A 423 -47.49 -31.16 88.39
CA ILE A 423 -46.62 -31.30 89.58
C ILE A 423 -47.35 -30.84 90.85
N TYR A 424 -48.06 -29.71 90.81
CA TYR A 424 -48.83 -29.19 91.94
C TYR A 424 -49.99 -30.11 92.33
N LYS A 425 -50.82 -30.51 91.36
CA LYS A 425 -51.99 -31.38 91.55
C LYS A 425 -51.61 -32.72 92.15
N TYR A 426 -50.49 -33.28 91.72
CA TYR A 426 -49.98 -34.55 92.24
C TYR A 426 -48.94 -34.40 93.35
N LYS A 427 -48.66 -33.18 93.83
CA LYS A 427 -47.61 -32.87 94.83
C LYS A 427 -47.72 -33.72 96.08
N ASN A 428 -48.92 -33.84 96.65
CA ASN A 428 -49.13 -34.62 97.88
C ASN A 428 -48.98 -36.13 97.65
N ASN A 429 -49.38 -36.63 96.47
CA ASN A 429 -49.16 -38.03 96.11
C ASN A 429 -47.68 -38.31 95.85
N ILE A 430 -46.97 -37.40 95.18
CA ILE A 430 -45.52 -37.48 94.96
C ILE A 430 -44.77 -37.41 96.30
N ILE A 431 -45.16 -36.54 97.22
CA ILE A 431 -44.59 -36.44 98.58
C ILE A 431 -44.93 -37.68 99.41
N ALA A 432 -46.15 -38.22 99.32
CA ALA A 432 -46.55 -39.43 100.03
C ALA A 432 -45.77 -40.66 99.51
N ILE A 433 -45.58 -40.79 98.19
CA ILE A 433 -44.74 -41.82 97.58
C ILE A 433 -43.28 -41.63 98.02
N LYS A 434 -42.74 -40.40 98.00
CA LYS A 434 -41.39 -40.08 98.49
C LYS A 434 -41.22 -40.42 99.96
N ASN A 435 -42.17 -40.06 100.83
CA ASN A 435 -42.12 -40.33 102.26
C ASN A 435 -42.25 -41.83 102.55
N LYS A 436 -43.07 -42.57 101.79
CA LYS A 436 -43.18 -44.03 101.88
C LYS A 436 -41.92 -44.76 101.40
N LEU A 437 -41.22 -44.20 100.41
CA LEU A 437 -39.89 -44.65 100.00
C LEU A 437 -38.83 -44.33 101.06
N MET A 438 -38.82 -43.12 101.61
CA MET A 438 -37.88 -42.70 102.66
C MET A 438 -38.11 -43.42 104.00
N SER A 439 -39.35 -43.80 104.33
CA SER A 439 -39.64 -44.60 105.52
C SER A 439 -39.17 -46.05 105.38
N LYS A 440 -39.17 -46.60 104.16
CA LYS A 440 -38.54 -47.90 103.88
C LYS A 440 -37.02 -47.86 104.02
N ILE A 441 -36.39 -46.73 103.69
CA ILE A 441 -34.94 -46.54 103.84
C ILE A 441 -34.54 -46.37 105.33
N LYS A 442 -35.38 -45.75 106.17
CA LYS A 442 -35.14 -45.64 107.63
C LYS A 442 -35.33 -46.93 108.43
N HIS A 443 -35.96 -47.96 107.86
CA HIS A 443 -36.11 -49.28 108.50
C HIS A 443 -35.01 -50.29 108.12
N THR A 444 -33.92 -49.80 107.53
CA THR A 444 -32.75 -50.62 107.15
C THR A 444 -31.51 -50.38 108.02
N ASP A 445 -31.61 -49.60 109.10
CA ASP A 445 -30.56 -49.44 110.13
C ASP A 445 -31.11 -49.77 111.53
N VAL A 446 -31.38 -51.07 111.80
CA VAL A 446 -31.27 -51.74 113.11
C VAL A 446 -30.96 -53.20 112.86
#